data_AF-A0A3B8IQU7-F1
#
_entry.id   AF-A0A3B8IQU7-F1
#
_cell.length_a   1.000
_cell.length_b   1.000
_cell.length_c   1.000
_cell.angle_alpha   90.00
_cell.angle_beta   90.00
_cell.angle_gamma   90.00
#
_symmetry.space_group_name_H-M   'P 1'
#
loop_
_entity.id
_entity.type
_entity.pdbx_description
1 polymer ?
#
loop_
_entity_poly.entity_id
_entity_poly.type
_entity_poly.pdbx_seq_one_letter_code
_entity_poly.pdbx_strand_id
1 'polypeptide(L)'
;MDTRQTNKKFYFRDLVAEYDPENPSKESYKELEKEFIQKMGDIQEIFICKSKPANDALPAGVVLIDRKVGSNTILGKRWRKLIGKTTQPDLLFDHCNLKNPELQAHISRVQELKLESSKFLTDKDLRDCLGFLFTAARNILCLVECPYNEKGQDDKRNHHLEVIKQQINKADEYHTEYAKLRAQKFYMQGVIMGLLVLVILILAYSYFIHDDLSKDYQSLWVAVLAGVLGAATSVFSRISKGILECQYQLQKRIIRIQGVTRPFVGAIAGTLVYFMVSLNLFGPTDLSQPNSIKTTASLFLLGFASGFSERWIEDHLLMFNKKLKVTNSGDSE
;
A
#
# COMPACT_ATOMS: atom_id res chain seq x y z
N MET A 1 -21.76 -34.45 33.53
CA MET A 1 -20.98 -34.10 32.33
C MET A 1 -21.06 -32.60 32.16
N ASP A 2 -20.02 -31.91 32.61
CA ASP A 2 -19.98 -30.45 32.75
C ASP A 2 -19.47 -29.82 31.44
N THR A 3 -20.39 -29.35 30.60
CA THR A 3 -20.11 -28.74 29.28
C THR A 3 -19.78 -27.25 29.37
N ARG A 4 -19.10 -26.83 30.45
CA ARG A 4 -18.43 -25.53 30.52
C ARG A 4 -16.94 -25.70 30.24
N GLN A 5 -16.60 -26.21 29.06
CA GLN A 5 -15.29 -25.94 28.48
C GLN A 5 -15.24 -24.44 28.20
N THR A 6 -14.77 -23.69 29.18
CA THR A 6 -14.39 -22.29 29.06
C THR A 6 -13.59 -22.14 27.79
N ASN A 7 -14.01 -21.20 26.94
CA ASN A 7 -13.37 -20.82 25.71
C ASN A 7 -12.02 -20.16 26.04
N LYS A 8 -11.07 -20.97 26.54
CA LYS A 8 -9.76 -20.55 26.98
C LYS A 8 -9.07 -20.03 25.72
N LYS A 9 -8.84 -18.72 25.68
CA LYS A 9 -8.12 -18.10 24.57
C LYS A 9 -6.74 -18.74 24.57
N PHE A 10 -6.51 -19.56 23.55
CA PHE A 10 -5.24 -20.23 23.35
C PHE A 10 -4.27 -19.22 22.77
N TYR A 11 -3.16 -18.97 23.46
CA TYR A 11 -2.16 -17.98 23.05
C TYR A 11 -0.88 -18.69 22.63
N PHE A 12 -0.12 -18.08 21.72
CA PHE A 12 1.20 -18.57 21.33
C PHE A 12 2.13 -18.78 22.54
N ARG A 13 1.96 -17.97 23.58
CA ARG A 13 2.64 -18.12 24.87
C ARG A 13 2.45 -19.50 25.52
N ASP A 14 1.29 -20.13 25.37
CA ASP A 14 1.05 -21.47 25.93
C ASP A 14 1.91 -22.53 25.20
N LEU A 15 2.07 -22.37 23.88
CA LEU A 15 2.93 -23.22 23.06
C LEU A 15 4.41 -23.04 23.44
N VAL A 16 4.82 -21.78 23.63
CA VAL A 16 6.20 -21.43 24.02
C VAL A 16 6.53 -21.91 25.43
N ALA A 17 5.58 -21.85 26.37
CA ALA A 17 5.74 -22.30 27.75
C ALA A 17 5.95 -23.82 27.88
N GLU A 18 5.33 -24.61 27.01
CA GLU A 18 5.43 -26.07 27.01
C GLU A 18 6.61 -26.60 26.16
N TYR A 19 7.28 -25.71 25.41
CA TYR A 19 8.41 -26.09 24.56
C TYR A 19 9.62 -26.51 25.41
N ASP A 20 10.04 -27.75 25.22
CA ASP A 20 11.25 -28.31 25.82
C ASP A 20 12.30 -28.54 24.73
N PRO A 21 13.43 -27.83 24.74
CA PRO A 21 14.48 -28.01 23.74
C PRO A 21 15.15 -29.39 23.82
N GLU A 22 15.12 -30.06 24.98
CA GLU A 22 15.69 -31.40 25.17
C GLU A 22 14.72 -32.50 24.72
N ASN A 23 13.41 -32.23 24.79
CA ASN A 23 12.37 -33.13 24.33
C ASN A 23 11.30 -32.42 23.49
N PRO A 24 11.62 -32.01 22.25
CA PRO A 24 10.67 -31.33 21.37
C PRO A 24 9.50 -32.24 20.94
N SER A 25 9.57 -33.54 21.26
CA SER A 25 8.56 -34.54 20.89
C SER A 25 7.51 -34.80 21.96
N LYS A 26 7.60 -34.10 23.10
CA LYS A 26 6.68 -34.22 24.24
C LYS A 26 5.23 -34.17 23.75
N GLU A 27 4.43 -35.15 24.14
CA GLU A 27 3.05 -35.30 23.65
C GLU A 27 2.21 -34.04 23.91
N SER A 28 2.38 -33.41 25.07
CA SER A 28 1.74 -32.15 25.42
C SER A 28 2.04 -31.04 24.41
N TYR A 29 3.30 -30.88 24.00
CA TYR A 29 3.67 -29.88 23.00
C TYR A 29 3.02 -30.16 21.64
N LYS A 30 3.01 -31.42 21.19
CA LYS A 30 2.38 -31.81 19.92
C LYS A 30 0.87 -31.59 19.91
N GLU A 31 0.20 -31.83 21.04
CA GLU A 31 -1.22 -31.55 21.18
C GLU A 31 -1.50 -30.04 21.11
N LEU A 32 -0.72 -29.24 21.83
CA LEU A 32 -0.79 -27.77 21.79
C LEU A 32 -0.49 -27.24 20.39
N GLU A 33 0.50 -27.79 19.68
CA GLU A 33 0.85 -27.41 18.32
C GLU A 33 -0.29 -27.71 17.34
N LYS A 34 -0.89 -28.90 17.43
CA LYS A 34 -2.07 -29.25 16.62
C LYS A 34 -3.23 -28.31 16.89
N GLU A 35 -3.50 -28.02 18.16
CA GLU A 35 -4.57 -27.09 18.56
C GLU A 35 -4.27 -25.67 18.04
N PHE A 36 -3.02 -25.23 18.13
CA PHE A 36 -2.56 -23.95 17.61
C PHE A 36 -2.72 -23.88 16.09
N ILE A 37 -2.30 -24.89 15.34
CA ILE A 37 -2.45 -24.93 13.87
C ILE A 37 -3.94 -24.93 13.45
N GLN A 38 -4.77 -25.64 14.21
CA GLN A 38 -6.21 -25.68 13.99
C GLN A 38 -6.85 -24.30 14.20
N LYS A 39 -6.47 -23.59 15.27
CA LYS A 39 -7.06 -22.30 15.65
C LYS A 39 -6.47 -21.12 14.89
N MET A 40 -5.15 -21.04 14.81
CA MET A 40 -4.41 -19.88 14.33
C MET A 40 -4.08 -19.99 12.85
N GLY A 41 -3.74 -21.16 12.35
CA GLY A 41 -3.33 -21.35 10.96
C GLY A 41 -2.03 -22.12 10.84
N ASP A 42 -1.57 -22.33 9.61
CA ASP A 42 -0.46 -23.24 9.36
C ASP A 42 0.87 -22.53 9.67
N ILE A 43 1.70 -23.12 10.52
CA ILE A 43 3.01 -22.57 10.90
C ILE A 43 3.94 -22.65 9.69
N GLN A 44 4.53 -21.51 9.32
CA GLN A 44 5.54 -21.45 8.25
C GLN A 44 6.94 -21.56 8.84
N GLU A 45 7.23 -20.71 9.83
CA GLU A 45 8.49 -20.70 10.55
C GLU A 45 8.23 -20.43 12.02
N ILE A 46 8.98 -21.11 12.88
CA ILE A 46 8.92 -20.93 14.33
C ILE A 46 10.33 -20.89 14.90
N PHE A 47 10.57 -19.96 15.81
CA PHE A 47 11.78 -19.91 16.59
C PHE A 47 11.41 -19.71 18.05
N ILE A 48 11.88 -20.61 18.91
CA ILE A 48 11.71 -20.55 20.36
C ILE A 48 13.09 -20.58 20.99
N CYS A 49 13.32 -19.69 21.94
CA CYS A 49 14.56 -19.65 22.70
C CYS A 49 14.74 -20.95 23.49
N LYS A 50 15.91 -21.56 23.36
CA LYS A 50 16.32 -22.77 24.10
C LYS A 50 16.76 -22.44 25.52
N SER A 51 17.34 -21.27 25.76
CA SER A 51 17.82 -20.95 27.11
C SER A 51 16.62 -20.62 28.01
N LYS A 52 16.48 -21.32 29.14
CA LYS A 52 15.70 -20.79 30.27
C LYS A 52 16.33 -19.45 30.61
N PRO A 53 15.60 -18.33 30.44
CA PRO A 53 16.21 -17.03 30.67
C PRO A 53 16.70 -16.98 32.10
N ALA A 54 17.92 -16.49 32.29
CA ALA A 54 18.44 -16.25 33.62
C ALA A 54 17.46 -15.31 34.35
N ASN A 55 16.82 -15.81 35.42
CA ASN A 55 15.86 -15.13 36.32
C ASN A 55 14.35 -15.29 36.02
N ASP A 56 13.83 -16.52 35.95
CA ASP A 56 12.38 -16.82 35.97
C ASP A 56 11.53 -16.17 34.87
N ALA A 57 12.16 -15.59 33.84
CA ALA A 57 11.42 -15.08 32.69
C ALA A 57 10.80 -16.24 31.92
N LEU A 58 9.65 -15.98 31.30
CA LEU A 58 9.00 -16.97 30.47
C LEU A 58 9.80 -17.18 29.19
N PRO A 59 9.77 -18.40 28.63
CA PRO A 59 10.38 -18.67 27.34
C PRO A 59 9.83 -17.68 26.29
N ALA A 60 10.71 -17.27 25.39
CA ALA A 60 10.43 -16.29 24.37
C ALA A 60 10.43 -16.96 23.00
N GLY A 61 9.54 -16.53 22.11
CA GLY A 61 9.49 -17.06 20.76
C GLY A 61 8.90 -16.08 19.76
N VAL A 62 9.14 -16.39 18.49
CA VAL A 62 8.53 -15.74 17.35
C VAL A 62 8.03 -16.81 16.39
N VAL A 63 6.84 -16.61 15.83
CA VAL A 63 6.25 -17.52 14.85
C VAL A 63 5.65 -16.75 13.69
N LEU A 64 5.97 -17.18 12.47
CA LEU A 64 5.34 -16.76 11.24
C LEU A 64 4.27 -17.81 10.87
N ILE A 65 3.02 -17.37 10.80
CA ILE A 65 1.88 -18.25 10.50
C ILE A 65 1.13 -17.76 9.27
N ASP A 66 0.46 -18.68 8.58
CA ASP A 66 -0.56 -18.38 7.59
C ASP A 66 -1.94 -18.46 8.24
N ARG A 67 -2.42 -17.32 8.73
CA ARG A 67 -3.66 -17.24 9.50
C ARG A 67 -4.87 -17.56 8.64
N LYS A 68 -5.75 -18.45 9.13
CA LYS A 68 -7.03 -18.75 8.46
C LYS A 68 -8.00 -17.58 8.68
N VAL A 69 -8.24 -16.77 7.65
CA VAL A 69 -9.18 -15.64 7.76
C VAL A 69 -10.62 -16.16 7.67
N GLY A 70 -11.30 -16.16 8.81
CA GLY A 70 -12.72 -16.51 8.90
C GLY A 70 -13.60 -15.39 8.38
N SER A 71 -14.14 -15.51 7.16
CA SER A 71 -15.26 -14.66 6.73
C SER A 71 -16.56 -15.07 7.42
N ASN A 72 -17.07 -14.26 8.34
CA ASN A 72 -18.34 -14.53 9.03
C ASN A 72 -19.58 -14.30 8.14
N THR A 73 -19.44 -13.72 6.94
CA THR A 73 -20.58 -13.50 6.03
C THR A 73 -20.94 -14.75 5.23
N ILE A 74 -22.25 -14.98 5.05
CA ILE A 74 -22.83 -16.10 4.29
C ILE A 74 -22.31 -16.11 2.84
N LEU A 75 -22.20 -14.92 2.22
CA LEU A 75 -21.64 -14.78 0.88
C LEU A 75 -20.17 -15.25 0.83
N GLY A 76 -19.36 -14.87 1.81
CA GLY A 76 -17.95 -15.25 1.87
C GLY A 76 -17.70 -16.74 2.15
N LYS A 77 -18.70 -17.51 2.61
CA LYS A 77 -18.61 -18.98 2.69
C LYS A 77 -18.74 -19.62 1.31
N ARG A 78 -19.65 -19.14 0.45
CA ARG A 78 -19.84 -19.64 -0.92
C ARG A 78 -18.64 -19.30 -1.81
N TRP A 79 -18.14 -18.07 -1.73
CA TRP A 79 -16.97 -17.63 -2.48
C TRP A 79 -15.68 -18.39 -2.09
N ARG A 80 -15.51 -18.80 -0.83
CA ARG A 80 -14.38 -19.63 -0.39
C ARG A 80 -14.30 -21.00 -1.04
N LYS A 81 -15.45 -21.59 -1.40
CA LYS A 81 -15.48 -22.89 -2.08
C LYS A 81 -14.97 -22.78 -3.52
N LEU A 82 -14.99 -21.59 -4.11
CA LEU A 82 -14.57 -21.31 -5.48
C LEU A 82 -13.12 -20.81 -5.57
N ILE A 83 -12.64 -20.01 -4.60
CA ILE A 83 -11.32 -19.35 -4.70
C ILE A 83 -10.24 -20.03 -3.81
N GLY A 84 -10.61 -21.06 -3.05
CA GLY A 84 -9.68 -21.70 -2.10
C GLY A 84 -9.59 -20.94 -0.76
N LYS A 85 -8.83 -21.49 0.17
CA LYS A 85 -8.66 -20.93 1.52
C LYS A 85 -7.81 -19.65 1.43
N THR A 86 -8.39 -18.49 1.74
CA THR A 86 -7.63 -17.25 1.91
C THR A 86 -6.90 -17.30 3.24
N THR A 87 -5.59 -17.53 3.21
CA THR A 87 -4.71 -17.36 4.37
C THR A 87 -4.12 -15.96 4.36
N GLN A 88 -3.91 -15.38 5.54
CA GLN A 88 -3.23 -14.11 5.69
C GLN A 88 -2.01 -14.31 6.59
N PRO A 89 -0.79 -14.01 6.12
CA PRO A 89 0.39 -14.19 6.95
C PRO A 89 0.35 -13.25 8.16
N ASP A 90 0.76 -13.75 9.32
CA ASP A 90 0.83 -13.01 10.59
C ASP A 90 2.09 -13.42 11.35
N LEU A 91 2.67 -12.48 12.09
CA LEU A 91 3.91 -12.65 12.86
C LEU A 91 3.61 -12.50 14.35
N LEU A 92 3.54 -13.61 15.09
CA LEU A 92 3.28 -13.54 16.53
C LEU A 92 4.59 -13.50 17.29
N PHE A 93 4.65 -12.61 18.28
CA PHE A 93 5.81 -12.41 19.14
C PHE A 93 5.35 -12.53 20.58
N ASP A 94 6.01 -13.38 21.37
CA ASP A 94 5.74 -13.43 22.81
C ASP A 94 6.58 -12.39 23.56
N HIS A 95 6.03 -11.81 24.63
CA HIS A 95 6.59 -10.65 25.29
C HIS A 95 7.98 -10.94 25.88
N CYS A 96 9.01 -10.39 25.25
CA CYS A 96 10.36 -10.36 25.80
C CYS A 96 10.54 -9.04 26.54
N ASN A 97 10.62 -9.07 27.86
CA ASN A 97 11.06 -7.89 28.61
C ASN A 97 12.59 -7.82 28.53
N LEU A 98 13.11 -7.11 27.54
CA LEU A 98 14.55 -7.00 27.34
C LEU A 98 15.13 -5.92 28.25
N LYS A 99 16.13 -6.29 29.07
CA LYS A 99 16.89 -5.32 29.88
C LYS A 99 17.72 -4.37 29.03
N ASN A 100 18.10 -4.78 27.81
CA ASN A 100 18.87 -3.95 26.90
C ASN A 100 17.95 -2.99 26.13
N PRO A 101 18.06 -1.66 26.32
CA PRO A 101 17.21 -0.68 25.66
C PRO A 101 17.37 -0.67 24.13
N GLU A 102 18.56 -0.98 23.61
CA GLU A 102 18.82 -1.03 22.17
C GLU A 102 18.02 -2.16 21.50
N LEU A 103 18.06 -3.37 22.08
CA LEU A 103 17.29 -4.50 21.58
C LEU A 103 15.79 -4.28 21.74
N GLN A 104 15.37 -3.64 22.83
CA GLN A 104 13.96 -3.27 23.05
C GLN A 104 13.46 -2.29 21.97
N ALA A 105 14.30 -1.33 21.55
CA ALA A 105 13.98 -0.42 20.46
C ALA A 105 13.80 -1.16 19.13
N HIS A 106 14.67 -2.13 18.82
CA HIS A 106 14.54 -2.95 17.61
C HIS A 106 13.28 -3.82 17.61
N ILE A 107 12.91 -4.45 18.73
CA ILE A 107 11.64 -5.19 18.83
C ILE A 107 10.45 -4.27 18.60
N SER A 108 10.46 -3.09 19.23
CA SER A 108 9.39 -2.11 19.08
C SER A 108 9.23 -1.68 17.62
N ARG A 109 10.35 -1.46 16.91
CA ARG A 109 10.35 -1.15 15.47
C ARG A 109 9.82 -2.30 14.62
N VAL A 110 10.18 -3.55 14.93
CA VAL A 110 9.64 -4.75 14.24
C VAL A 110 8.12 -4.84 14.42
N GLN A 111 7.62 -4.58 15.63
CA GLN A 111 6.18 -4.60 15.91
C GLN A 111 5.43 -3.47 15.19
N GLU A 112 5.99 -2.27 15.17
CA GLU A 112 5.46 -1.13 14.43
C GLU A 112 5.38 -1.44 12.93
N LEU A 113 6.48 -1.89 12.32
CA LEU A 113 6.53 -2.27 10.90
C LEU A 113 5.55 -3.39 10.59
N LYS A 114 5.39 -4.38 11.47
CA LYS A 114 4.37 -5.43 11.30
C LYS A 114 2.97 -4.81 11.23
N LEU A 115 2.63 -3.91 12.15
CA LEU A 115 1.32 -3.25 12.18
C LEU A 115 1.10 -2.35 10.96
N GLU A 116 2.12 -1.65 10.48
CA GLU A 116 2.06 -0.84 9.27
C GLU A 116 1.91 -1.71 8.02
N SER A 117 2.81 -2.68 7.82
CA SER A 117 2.79 -3.59 6.68
C SER A 117 1.49 -4.37 6.57
N SER A 118 0.90 -4.81 7.69
CA SER A 118 -0.41 -5.50 7.66
C SER A 118 -1.59 -4.62 7.22
N LYS A 119 -1.48 -3.28 7.33
CA LYS A 119 -2.50 -2.35 6.80
C LYS A 119 -2.38 -2.18 5.29
N PHE A 120 -1.15 -2.21 4.76
CA PHE A 120 -0.86 -1.79 3.38
C PHE A 120 -0.47 -2.91 2.42
N LEU A 121 0.07 -4.03 2.90
CA LEU A 121 0.46 -5.19 2.08
C LEU A 121 -0.62 -6.27 2.14
N THR A 122 -0.64 -7.16 1.15
CA THR A 122 -1.58 -8.30 1.12
C THR A 122 -0.87 -9.55 0.62
N ASP A 123 -1.32 -10.71 1.10
CA ASP A 123 -0.93 -12.04 0.62
C ASP A 123 0.59 -12.24 0.58
N LYS A 124 1.16 -12.43 -0.63
CA LYS A 124 2.57 -12.71 -0.84
C LYS A 124 3.48 -11.57 -0.39
N ASP A 125 3.15 -10.33 -0.73
CA ASP A 125 3.98 -9.16 -0.39
C ASP A 125 4.06 -8.98 1.13
N LEU A 126 2.94 -9.23 1.83
CA LEU A 126 2.92 -9.23 3.28
C LEU A 126 3.77 -10.37 3.84
N ARG A 127 3.72 -11.57 3.24
CA ARG A 127 4.53 -12.71 3.68
C ARG A 127 6.01 -12.42 3.56
N ASP A 128 6.45 -11.91 2.42
CA ASP A 128 7.87 -11.61 2.17
C ASP A 128 8.39 -10.55 3.17
N CYS A 129 7.61 -9.48 3.38
CA CYS A 129 7.91 -8.46 4.39
C CYS A 129 7.96 -9.04 5.82
N LEU A 130 6.98 -9.86 6.20
CA LEU A 130 6.96 -10.52 7.51
C LEU A 130 8.10 -11.53 7.68
N GLY A 131 8.61 -12.13 6.60
CA GLY A 131 9.79 -13.00 6.62
C GLY A 131 11.07 -12.23 6.98
N PHE A 132 11.27 -11.02 6.45
CA PHE A 132 12.37 -10.14 6.87
C PHE A 132 12.25 -9.77 8.35
N LEU A 133 11.05 -9.39 8.80
CA LEU A 133 10.78 -9.08 10.20
C LEU A 133 10.96 -10.29 11.13
N PHE A 134 10.56 -11.49 10.69
CA PHE A 134 10.80 -12.74 11.41
C PHE A 134 12.30 -13.00 11.58
N THR A 135 13.08 -12.82 10.52
CA THR A 135 14.53 -13.00 10.56
C THR A 135 15.19 -12.00 11.52
N ALA A 136 14.77 -10.73 11.51
CA ALA A 136 15.23 -9.73 12.47
C ALA A 136 14.87 -10.12 13.91
N ALA A 137 13.61 -10.48 14.17
CA ALA A 137 13.12 -10.91 15.48
C ALA A 137 13.88 -12.15 16.00
N ARG A 138 14.13 -13.14 15.13
CA ARG A 138 14.93 -14.33 15.44
C ARG A 138 16.34 -13.95 15.91
N ASN A 139 17.02 -13.07 15.16
CA ASN A 139 18.38 -12.65 15.53
C ASN A 139 18.41 -11.84 16.83
N ILE A 140 17.38 -11.02 17.10
CA ILE A 140 17.24 -10.34 18.39
C ILE A 140 17.14 -11.37 19.52
N LEU A 141 16.31 -12.40 19.35
CA LEU A 141 16.16 -13.45 20.34
C LEU A 141 17.46 -14.24 20.54
N CYS A 142 18.17 -14.61 19.46
CA CYS A 142 19.48 -15.26 19.57
C CYS A 142 20.50 -14.41 20.37
N LEU A 143 20.51 -13.09 20.19
CA LEU A 143 21.38 -12.19 20.95
C LEU A 143 21.05 -12.16 22.44
N VAL A 144 19.79 -12.38 22.81
CA VAL A 144 19.36 -12.45 24.21
C VAL A 144 19.81 -13.76 24.86
N GLU A 145 19.91 -14.83 24.08
CA GLU A 145 20.39 -16.14 24.55
C GLU A 145 21.92 -16.19 24.72
N CYS A 146 22.68 -15.36 23.99
CA CYS A 146 24.14 -15.33 24.10
C CYS A 146 24.60 -14.50 25.31
N PRO A 147 25.19 -15.11 26.36
CA PRO A 147 25.69 -14.38 27.53
C PRO A 147 26.86 -13.47 27.16
N TYR A 148 26.93 -12.27 27.73
CA TYR A 148 27.87 -11.17 27.37
C TYR A 148 29.38 -11.45 27.59
N ASN A 149 29.76 -12.60 28.15
CA ASN A 149 31.04 -12.75 28.86
C ASN A 149 32.11 -13.66 28.21
N GLU A 150 31.95 -14.15 26.97
CA GLU A 150 33.00 -14.95 26.32
C GLU A 150 33.86 -14.12 25.36
N LYS A 151 35.19 -14.19 25.52
CA LYS A 151 36.16 -13.53 24.63
C LYS A 151 35.95 -13.99 23.18
N GLY A 152 35.70 -13.05 22.27
CA GLY A 152 35.43 -13.31 20.84
C GLY A 152 33.94 -13.34 20.44
N GLN A 153 33.01 -13.10 21.38
CA GLN A 153 31.58 -12.94 21.08
C GLN A 153 31.19 -11.53 20.60
N ASP A 154 32.04 -10.51 20.80
CA ASP A 154 31.75 -9.15 20.34
C ASP A 154 31.60 -9.09 18.81
N ASP A 155 32.44 -9.80 18.05
CA ASP A 155 32.34 -9.87 16.59
C ASP A 155 31.05 -10.55 16.14
N LYS A 156 30.66 -11.66 16.81
CA LYS A 156 29.40 -12.36 16.50
C LYS A 156 28.19 -11.50 16.85
N ARG A 157 28.23 -10.79 17.97
CA ARG A 157 27.17 -9.89 18.39
C ARG A 157 27.01 -8.72 17.41
N ASN A 158 28.12 -8.10 17.02
CA ASN A 158 28.12 -7.03 16.02
C ASN A 158 27.57 -7.53 14.69
N HIS A 159 27.95 -8.74 14.26
CA HIS A 159 27.38 -9.36 13.07
C HIS A 159 25.85 -9.53 13.17
N HIS A 160 25.33 -10.05 14.28
CA HIS A 160 23.88 -10.18 14.46
C HIS A 160 23.17 -8.81 14.50
N LEU A 161 23.76 -7.79 15.13
CA LEU A 161 23.20 -6.43 15.14
C LEU A 161 23.13 -5.83 13.73
N GLU A 162 24.18 -5.99 12.93
CA GLU A 162 24.18 -5.55 11.53
C GLU A 162 23.13 -6.30 10.69
N VAL A 163 23.00 -7.61 10.89
CA VAL A 163 21.93 -8.40 10.23
C VAL A 163 20.55 -7.89 10.65
N ILE A 164 20.32 -7.60 11.93
CA ILE A 164 19.03 -7.07 12.43
C ILE A 164 18.72 -5.74 11.74
N LYS A 165 19.66 -4.79 11.73
CA LYS A 165 19.48 -3.49 11.07
C LYS A 165 19.20 -3.65 9.58
N GLN A 166 19.98 -4.50 8.90
CA GLN A 166 19.81 -4.75 7.48
C GLN A 166 18.44 -5.35 7.16
N GLN A 167 17.94 -6.29 7.96
CA GLN A 167 16.64 -6.91 7.74
C GLN A 167 15.47 -5.96 8.04
N ILE A 168 15.59 -5.14 9.08
CA ILE A 168 14.61 -4.08 9.38
C ILE A 168 14.57 -3.06 8.23
N ASN A 169 15.73 -2.62 7.74
CA ASN A 169 15.80 -1.67 6.63
C ASN A 169 15.24 -2.27 5.34
N LYS A 170 15.57 -3.52 5.02
CA LYS A 170 14.97 -4.23 3.87
C LYS A 170 13.45 -4.34 3.99
N ALA A 171 12.94 -4.64 5.18
CA ALA A 171 11.50 -4.70 5.41
C ALA A 171 10.82 -3.33 5.23
N ASP A 172 11.47 -2.25 5.68
CA ASP A 172 10.98 -0.87 5.55
C ASP A 172 11.02 -0.39 4.08
N GLU A 173 12.14 -0.59 3.39
CA GLU A 173 12.28 -0.32 1.95
C GLU A 173 11.21 -1.08 1.15
N TYR A 174 11.09 -2.39 1.38
CA TYR A 174 10.07 -3.21 0.74
C TYR A 174 8.66 -2.71 1.06
N HIS A 175 8.35 -2.40 2.32
CA HIS A 175 7.06 -1.84 2.69
C HIS A 175 6.76 -0.53 1.94
N THR A 176 7.71 0.39 1.89
CA THR A 176 7.51 1.70 1.25
C THR A 176 7.34 1.59 -0.26
N GLU A 177 8.10 0.73 -0.94
CA GLU A 177 7.97 0.51 -2.38
C GLU A 177 6.60 -0.07 -2.74
N TYR A 178 6.17 -1.12 -2.04
CA TYR A 178 4.89 -1.76 -2.31
C TYR A 178 3.70 -0.89 -1.88
N ALA A 179 3.82 -0.12 -0.80
CA ALA A 179 2.81 0.85 -0.41
C ALA A 179 2.61 1.92 -1.50
N LYS A 180 3.70 2.40 -2.13
CA LYS A 180 3.63 3.32 -3.28
C LYS A 180 2.93 2.69 -4.48
N LEU A 181 3.32 1.48 -4.88
CA LEU A 181 2.68 0.76 -6.00
C LEU A 181 1.18 0.57 -5.77
N ARG A 182 0.78 0.24 -4.53
CA ARG A 182 -0.63 0.05 -4.17
C ARG A 182 -1.40 1.37 -4.20
N ALA A 183 -0.80 2.45 -3.69
CA ALA A 183 -1.38 3.78 -3.78
C ALA A 183 -1.58 4.22 -5.24
N GLN A 184 -0.58 4.00 -6.10
CA GLN A 184 -0.67 4.23 -7.55
C GLN A 184 -1.80 3.43 -8.20
N LYS A 185 -1.99 2.16 -7.82
CA LYS A 185 -3.11 1.33 -8.31
C LYS A 185 -4.47 1.90 -7.91
N PHE A 186 -4.66 2.30 -6.65
CA PHE A 186 -5.94 2.90 -6.21
C PHE A 186 -6.20 4.25 -6.87
N TYR A 187 -5.15 5.02 -7.10
CA TYR A 187 -5.22 6.28 -7.80
C TYR A 187 -5.63 6.09 -9.26
N MET A 188 -5.01 5.13 -9.97
CA MET A 188 -5.37 4.74 -11.34
C MET A 188 -6.82 4.26 -11.44
N GLN A 189 -7.27 3.44 -10.48
CA GLN A 189 -8.68 3.04 -10.39
C GLN A 189 -9.62 4.24 -10.25
N GLY A 190 -9.21 5.26 -9.49
CA GLY A 190 -9.95 6.51 -9.35
C GLY A 190 -10.09 7.25 -10.68
N VAL A 191 -9.00 7.38 -11.45
CA VAL A 191 -9.03 8.02 -12.77
C VAL A 191 -9.96 7.27 -13.72
N ILE A 192 -9.85 5.93 -13.80
CA ILE A 192 -10.74 5.12 -14.65
C ILE A 192 -12.20 5.30 -14.24
N MET A 193 -12.49 5.32 -12.93
CA MET A 193 -13.85 5.56 -12.44
C MET A 193 -14.36 6.96 -12.83
N GLY A 194 -13.52 7.99 -12.73
CA GLY A 194 -13.85 9.34 -13.18
C GLY A 194 -14.16 9.41 -14.68
N LEU A 195 -13.36 8.71 -15.51
CA LEU A 195 -13.60 8.59 -16.95
C LEU A 195 -14.94 7.93 -17.24
N LEU A 196 -15.25 6.82 -16.56
CA LEU A 196 -16.53 6.12 -16.74
C LEU A 196 -17.72 6.99 -16.36
N VAL A 197 -17.63 7.72 -15.24
CA VAL A 197 -18.69 8.66 -14.83
C VAL A 197 -18.91 9.73 -15.88
N LEU A 198 -17.84 10.31 -16.45
CA LEU A 198 -17.96 11.30 -17.51
C LEU A 198 -18.60 10.73 -18.78
N VAL A 199 -18.20 9.54 -19.21
CA VAL A 199 -18.82 8.87 -20.37
C VAL A 199 -20.33 8.67 -20.13
N ILE A 200 -20.72 8.21 -18.94
CA ILE A 200 -22.13 8.03 -18.58
C ILE A 200 -22.87 9.37 -18.61
N LEU A 201 -22.28 10.44 -18.07
CA LEU A 201 -22.90 11.77 -18.08
C LEU A 201 -23.07 12.30 -19.50
N ILE A 202 -22.09 12.11 -20.38
CA ILE A 202 -22.17 12.50 -21.80
C ILE A 202 -23.27 11.73 -22.52
N LEU A 203 -23.34 10.41 -22.32
CA LEU A 203 -24.39 9.58 -22.92
C LEU A 203 -25.78 9.94 -22.39
N ALA A 204 -25.91 10.17 -21.08
CA ALA A 204 -27.17 10.60 -20.47
C ALA A 204 -27.61 11.96 -21.02
N TYR A 205 -26.70 12.93 -21.08
CA TYR A 205 -26.96 14.24 -21.68
C TYR A 205 -27.41 14.10 -23.14
N SER A 206 -26.70 13.31 -23.94
CA SER A 206 -27.02 13.04 -25.34
C SER A 206 -28.38 12.35 -25.54
N TYR A 207 -28.82 11.55 -24.56
CA TYR A 207 -30.11 10.86 -24.61
C TYR A 207 -31.27 11.76 -24.21
N PHE A 208 -31.11 12.59 -23.17
CA PHE A 208 -32.19 13.44 -22.65
C PHE A 208 -32.43 14.71 -23.49
N ILE A 209 -31.43 15.20 -24.22
CA ILE A 209 -31.49 16.50 -24.94
C ILE A 209 -31.47 16.27 -26.46
N HIS A 210 -31.76 15.03 -26.90
CA HIS A 210 -31.58 14.57 -28.27
C HIS A 210 -32.35 15.41 -29.32
N ASP A 211 -33.47 16.04 -28.95
CA ASP A 211 -34.36 16.73 -29.89
C ASP A 211 -33.93 18.16 -30.27
N ASP A 212 -33.03 18.81 -29.51
CA ASP A 212 -32.64 20.22 -29.71
C ASP A 212 -31.12 20.43 -29.91
N LEU A 213 -30.33 19.35 -29.99
CA LEU A 213 -28.88 19.47 -30.14
C LEU A 213 -28.52 20.01 -31.55
N SER A 214 -28.34 21.32 -31.64
CA SER A 214 -27.71 21.94 -32.80
C SER A 214 -26.30 21.36 -33.00
N LYS A 215 -25.83 21.32 -34.26
CA LYS A 215 -24.48 20.89 -34.64
C LYS A 215 -23.37 21.64 -33.87
N ASP A 216 -23.70 22.77 -33.25
CA ASP A 216 -22.80 23.64 -32.49
C ASP A 216 -22.21 22.97 -31.24
N TYR A 217 -22.91 22.01 -30.62
CA TYR A 217 -22.42 21.34 -29.41
C TYR A 217 -21.44 20.19 -29.68
N GLN A 218 -21.33 19.71 -30.92
CA GLN A 218 -20.40 18.63 -31.27
C GLN A 218 -18.94 19.08 -31.06
N SER A 219 -18.62 20.31 -31.46
CA SER A 219 -17.30 20.91 -31.28
C SER A 219 -16.93 21.09 -29.80
N LEU A 220 -17.91 21.43 -28.95
CA LEU A 220 -17.71 21.49 -27.49
C LEU A 220 -17.36 20.11 -26.94
N TRP A 221 -18.11 19.06 -27.31
CA TRP A 221 -17.86 17.71 -26.82
C TRP A 221 -16.50 17.15 -27.26
N VAL A 222 -16.05 17.47 -28.47
CA VAL A 222 -14.70 17.12 -28.95
C VAL A 222 -13.64 17.75 -28.05
N ALA A 223 -13.74 19.04 -27.75
CA ALA A 223 -12.77 19.74 -26.90
C ALA A 223 -12.78 19.20 -25.46
N VAL A 224 -13.97 18.91 -24.90
CA VAL A 224 -14.13 18.31 -23.56
C VAL A 224 -13.51 16.93 -23.50
N LEU A 225 -13.85 16.03 -24.44
CA LEU A 225 -13.29 14.68 -24.49
C LEU A 225 -11.77 14.70 -24.67
N ALA A 226 -11.27 15.61 -25.50
CA ALA A 226 -9.85 15.78 -25.69
C ALA A 226 -9.13 16.21 -24.40
N GLY A 227 -9.69 17.18 -23.66
CA GLY A 227 -9.16 17.61 -22.36
C GLY A 227 -9.18 16.50 -21.31
N VAL A 228 -10.25 15.71 -21.27
CA VAL A 228 -10.34 14.52 -20.42
C VAL A 228 -9.24 13.50 -20.75
N LEU A 229 -9.01 13.22 -22.04
CA LEU A 229 -7.96 12.31 -22.51
C LEU A 229 -6.57 12.86 -22.21
N GLY A 230 -6.34 14.16 -22.38
CA GLY A 230 -5.10 14.84 -22.03
C GLY A 230 -4.77 14.68 -20.54
N ALA A 231 -5.74 14.93 -19.67
CA ALA A 231 -5.59 14.76 -18.23
C ALA A 231 -5.33 13.30 -17.84
N ALA A 232 -6.01 12.34 -18.46
CA ALA A 232 -5.78 10.92 -18.23
C ALA A 232 -4.38 10.46 -18.68
N THR A 233 -3.95 10.85 -19.88
CA THR A 233 -2.60 10.55 -20.39
C THR A 233 -1.51 11.19 -19.53
N SER A 234 -1.74 12.41 -19.01
CA SER A 234 -0.85 13.06 -18.06
C SER A 234 -0.66 12.22 -16.79
N VAL A 235 -1.75 11.67 -16.25
CA VAL A 235 -1.68 10.74 -15.12
C VAL A 235 -0.87 9.48 -15.46
N PHE A 236 -1.18 8.80 -16.57
CA PHE A 236 -0.50 7.56 -16.94
C PHE A 236 0.99 7.77 -17.16
N SER A 237 1.37 8.86 -17.83
CA SER A 237 2.78 9.22 -18.04
C SER A 237 3.54 9.36 -16.72
N ARG A 238 2.91 9.95 -15.68
CA ARG A 238 3.54 10.14 -14.36
C ARG A 238 3.68 8.84 -13.59
N ILE A 239 2.67 7.97 -13.65
CA ILE A 239 2.75 6.64 -13.04
C ILE A 239 3.91 5.85 -13.69
N SER A 240 4.02 5.88 -15.02
CA SER A 240 5.12 5.22 -15.73
C SER A 240 6.50 5.77 -15.39
N LYS A 241 6.61 7.07 -15.07
CA LYS A 241 7.87 7.70 -14.65
C LYS A 241 8.19 7.51 -13.16
N GLY A 242 7.28 6.95 -12.36
CA GLY A 242 7.46 6.79 -10.91
C GLY A 242 7.45 8.10 -10.11
N ILE A 243 7.10 9.23 -10.72
CA ILE A 243 7.18 10.59 -10.13
C ILE A 243 5.96 10.87 -9.23
N LEU A 244 4.95 9.99 -9.22
CA LEU A 244 3.77 10.19 -8.39
C LEU A 244 4.11 9.99 -6.90
N GLU A 245 4.40 11.09 -6.20
CA GLU A 245 4.45 11.18 -4.74
C GLU A 245 3.02 11.04 -4.18
N CYS A 246 2.45 9.84 -4.28
CA CYS A 246 1.21 9.56 -3.60
C CYS A 246 1.52 9.33 -2.13
N GLN A 247 0.89 10.13 -1.25
CA GLN A 247 0.94 9.90 0.19
C GLN A 247 0.24 8.57 0.49
N TYR A 248 1.01 7.48 0.50
CA TYR A 248 0.52 6.12 0.73
C TYR A 248 -0.11 5.95 2.12
N GLN A 249 0.17 6.88 3.03
CA GLN A 249 -0.43 6.96 4.36
C GLN A 249 -1.92 7.36 4.33
N LEU A 250 -2.42 7.92 3.22
CA LEU A 250 -3.83 8.30 3.09
C LEU A 250 -4.74 7.08 2.93
N GLN A 251 -5.97 7.21 3.42
CA GLN A 251 -6.99 6.16 3.24
C GLN A 251 -7.25 5.90 1.75
N LYS A 252 -7.46 4.63 1.39
CA LYS A 252 -7.75 4.15 0.03
C LYS A 252 -8.83 4.97 -0.68
N ARG A 253 -9.85 5.42 0.06
CA ARG A 253 -10.97 6.23 -0.45
C ARG A 253 -10.51 7.62 -0.91
N ILE A 254 -9.64 8.27 -0.14
CA ILE A 254 -9.13 9.62 -0.44
C ILE A 254 -8.29 9.59 -1.71
N ILE A 255 -7.37 8.62 -1.81
CA ILE A 255 -6.51 8.42 -2.99
C ILE A 255 -7.38 8.21 -4.25
N ARG A 256 -8.46 7.42 -4.13
CA ARG A 256 -9.38 7.19 -5.25
C ARG A 256 -10.12 8.46 -5.64
N ILE A 257 -10.65 9.23 -4.67
CA ILE A 257 -11.34 10.50 -4.94
C ILE A 257 -10.40 11.48 -5.64
N GLN A 258 -9.15 11.58 -5.21
CA GLN A 258 -8.14 12.39 -5.89
C GLN A 258 -7.94 11.96 -7.35
N GLY A 259 -7.94 10.65 -7.63
CA GLY A 259 -7.92 10.14 -9.01
C GLY A 259 -9.15 10.56 -9.83
N VAL A 260 -10.35 10.43 -9.25
CA VAL A 260 -11.62 10.76 -9.93
C VAL A 260 -11.68 12.22 -10.37
N THR A 261 -11.20 13.14 -9.54
CA THR A 261 -11.28 14.58 -9.82
C THR A 261 -10.52 15.01 -11.09
N ARG A 262 -9.48 14.28 -11.50
CA ARG A 262 -8.59 14.69 -12.60
C ARG A 262 -9.26 14.71 -13.97
N PRO A 263 -9.99 13.65 -14.38
CA PRO A 263 -10.83 13.72 -15.58
C PRO A 263 -11.76 14.94 -15.62
N PHE A 264 -12.37 15.33 -14.49
CA PHE A 264 -13.25 16.51 -14.45
C PHE A 264 -12.51 17.82 -14.67
N VAL A 265 -11.30 17.97 -14.12
CA VAL A 265 -10.46 19.14 -14.39
C VAL A 265 -10.09 19.20 -15.88
N GLY A 266 -9.74 18.06 -16.48
CA GLY A 266 -9.51 17.95 -17.92
C GLY A 266 -10.74 18.33 -18.76
N ALA A 267 -11.94 17.92 -18.33
CA ALA A 267 -13.19 18.32 -18.98
C ALA A 267 -13.39 19.84 -18.94
N ILE A 268 -13.24 20.47 -17.76
CA ILE A 268 -13.36 21.92 -17.60
C ILE A 268 -12.33 22.65 -18.45
N ALA A 269 -11.08 22.19 -18.47
CA ALA A 269 -10.02 22.75 -19.29
C ALA A 269 -10.37 22.71 -20.79
N GLY A 270 -10.88 21.57 -21.27
CA GLY A 270 -11.41 21.43 -22.63
C GLY A 270 -12.57 22.37 -22.93
N THR A 271 -13.51 22.55 -22.00
CA THR A 271 -14.62 23.51 -22.11
C THR A 271 -14.10 24.94 -22.23
N LEU A 272 -13.12 25.33 -21.42
CA LEU A 272 -12.51 26.66 -21.48
C LEU A 272 -11.83 26.91 -22.82
N VAL A 273 -11.06 25.93 -23.32
CA VAL A 273 -10.45 26.01 -24.65
C VAL A 273 -11.50 26.23 -25.73
N TYR A 274 -12.62 25.49 -25.69
CA TYR A 274 -13.71 25.69 -26.64
C TYR A 274 -14.22 27.13 -26.59
N PHE A 275 -14.52 27.68 -25.41
CA PHE A 275 -14.97 29.06 -25.30
C PHE A 275 -13.92 30.07 -25.77
N MET A 276 -12.64 29.83 -25.51
CA MET A 276 -11.58 30.71 -26.00
C MET A 276 -11.52 30.77 -27.52
N VAL A 277 -11.67 29.62 -28.19
CA VAL A 277 -11.75 29.55 -29.65
C VAL A 277 -13.04 30.19 -30.17
N SER A 278 -14.19 29.93 -29.51
CA SER A 278 -15.48 30.52 -29.88
C SER A 278 -15.52 32.04 -29.74
N LEU A 279 -14.75 32.59 -28.80
CA LEU A 279 -14.58 34.04 -28.62
C LEU A 279 -13.51 34.62 -29.55
N ASN A 280 -12.94 33.84 -30.47
CA ASN A 280 -11.88 34.25 -31.40
C ASN A 280 -10.63 34.82 -30.70
N LEU A 281 -10.32 34.36 -29.48
CA LEU A 281 -9.15 34.83 -28.73
C LEU A 281 -7.81 34.46 -29.41
N PHE A 282 -7.81 33.49 -30.31
CA PHE A 282 -6.64 33.06 -31.09
C PHE A 282 -6.68 33.54 -32.55
N GLY A 283 -7.58 34.48 -32.87
CA GLY A 283 -7.88 34.94 -34.23
C GLY A 283 -9.24 34.45 -34.75
N PRO A 284 -9.69 34.92 -35.93
CA PRO A 284 -10.95 34.51 -36.51
C PRO A 284 -10.90 33.03 -36.91
N THR A 285 -11.48 32.19 -36.07
CA THR A 285 -11.66 30.76 -36.33
C THR A 285 -13.12 30.52 -36.68
N ASP A 286 -13.35 30.10 -37.93
CA ASP A 286 -14.70 29.75 -38.37
C ASP A 286 -15.13 28.41 -37.74
N LEU A 287 -15.84 28.51 -36.61
CA LEU A 287 -16.49 27.38 -35.95
C LEU A 287 -17.83 27.02 -36.61
N SER A 288 -18.31 27.80 -37.58
CA SER A 288 -19.58 27.56 -38.28
C SER A 288 -19.50 26.36 -39.23
N GLN A 289 -18.30 25.79 -39.43
CA GLN A 289 -18.09 24.49 -40.09
C GLN A 289 -17.58 23.44 -39.08
N PRO A 290 -18.42 22.97 -38.14
CA PRO A 290 -18.03 21.98 -37.13
C PRO A 290 -17.57 20.63 -37.72
N ASN A 291 -17.85 20.38 -39.00
CA ASN A 291 -17.45 19.16 -39.73
C ASN A 291 -16.13 19.28 -40.49
N SER A 292 -15.44 20.42 -40.42
CA SER A 292 -14.11 20.53 -41.01
C SER A 292 -13.13 19.73 -40.14
N ILE A 293 -12.39 18.79 -40.76
CA ILE A 293 -11.38 17.97 -40.07
C ILE A 293 -10.36 18.87 -39.35
N LYS A 294 -10.06 20.04 -39.92
CA LYS A 294 -9.14 21.02 -39.33
C LYS A 294 -9.69 21.59 -38.02
N THR A 295 -10.96 22.02 -37.99
CA THR A 295 -11.59 22.58 -36.78
C THR A 295 -11.65 21.54 -35.66
N THR A 296 -12.07 20.32 -35.97
CA THR A 296 -12.13 19.20 -35.01
C THR A 296 -10.74 18.83 -34.50
N ALA A 297 -9.73 18.74 -35.39
CA ALA A 297 -8.37 18.42 -34.99
C ALA A 297 -7.74 19.53 -34.13
N SER A 298 -7.96 20.80 -34.45
CA SER A 298 -7.48 21.95 -33.66
C SER A 298 -8.10 21.96 -32.27
N LEU A 299 -9.41 21.80 -32.16
CA LEU A 299 -10.10 21.72 -30.86
C LEU A 299 -9.65 20.52 -30.05
N PHE A 300 -9.45 19.38 -30.69
CA PHE A 300 -8.90 18.20 -30.03
C PHE A 300 -7.48 18.44 -29.52
N LEU A 301 -6.58 18.96 -30.35
CA LEU A 301 -5.19 19.22 -29.96
C LEU A 301 -5.10 20.24 -28.82
N LEU A 302 -5.84 21.35 -28.92
CA LEU A 302 -5.85 22.39 -27.88
C LEU A 302 -6.49 21.89 -26.59
N GLY A 303 -7.62 21.18 -26.67
CA GLY A 303 -8.29 20.58 -25.52
C GLY A 303 -7.38 19.58 -24.83
N PHE A 304 -6.79 18.66 -25.59
CA PHE A 304 -5.83 17.67 -25.09
C PHE A 304 -4.63 18.33 -24.44
N ALA A 305 -3.99 19.30 -25.10
CA ALA A 305 -2.85 20.02 -24.57
C ALA A 305 -3.20 20.74 -23.26
N SER A 306 -4.36 21.38 -23.20
CA SER A 306 -4.85 22.06 -22.00
C SER A 306 -5.04 21.09 -20.84
N GLY A 307 -5.77 19.98 -21.05
CA GLY A 307 -5.98 18.95 -20.04
C GLY A 307 -4.69 18.25 -19.61
N PHE A 308 -3.72 18.09 -20.52
CA PHE A 308 -2.40 17.54 -20.20
C PHE A 308 -1.54 18.51 -19.36
N SER A 309 -1.66 19.82 -19.63
CA SER A 309 -0.80 20.87 -19.06
C SER A 309 -1.06 21.19 -17.59
N GLU A 310 -2.29 21.02 -17.08
CA GLU A 310 -2.69 21.39 -15.71
C GLU A 310 -1.68 20.91 -14.66
N ARG A 311 -1.31 19.63 -14.71
CA ARG A 311 -0.38 19.05 -13.73
C ARG A 311 1.09 19.19 -14.10
N TRP A 312 1.40 19.36 -15.39
CA TRP A 312 2.76 19.67 -15.83
C TRP A 312 3.20 21.01 -15.27
N ILE A 313 2.31 22.01 -15.30
CA ILE A 313 2.56 23.34 -14.75
C ILE A 313 2.68 23.29 -13.22
N GLU A 314 1.76 22.62 -12.51
CA GLU A 314 1.84 22.44 -11.05
C GLU A 314 3.19 21.80 -10.63
N ASP A 315 3.61 20.73 -11.28
CA ASP A 315 4.83 20.00 -10.94
C ASP A 315 6.10 20.83 -11.18
N HIS A 316 6.18 21.52 -12.32
CA HIS A 316 7.31 22.39 -12.61
C HIS A 316 7.39 23.55 -11.61
N LEU A 317 6.26 24.17 -11.26
CA LEU A 317 6.20 25.23 -10.25
C LEU A 317 6.64 24.73 -8.87
N LEU A 318 6.22 23.52 -8.46
CA LEU A 318 6.63 22.91 -7.20
C LEU A 318 8.13 22.57 -7.18
N MET A 319 8.68 22.03 -8.28
CA MET A 319 10.12 21.79 -8.40
C MET A 319 10.93 23.08 -8.35
N PHE A 320 10.50 24.14 -9.04
CA PHE A 320 11.14 25.45 -8.98
C PHE A 320 11.16 26.00 -7.55
N ASN A 321 10.03 25.93 -6.84
CA ASN A 321 9.95 26.40 -5.46
C ASN A 321 10.83 25.57 -4.50
N LYS A 322 10.88 24.24 -4.66
CA LYS A 322 11.77 23.36 -3.89
C LYS A 322 13.25 23.71 -4.14
N LYS A 323 13.63 23.97 -5.40
CA LYS A 323 15.00 24.35 -5.76
C LYS A 323 15.38 25.71 -5.15
N LEU A 324 14.48 26.70 -5.21
CA LEU A 324 14.68 28.02 -4.61
C LEU A 324 14.81 27.97 -3.08
N LYS A 325 14.02 27.13 -2.40
CA LYS A 325 14.15 26.93 -0.95
C LYS A 325 15.50 26.29 -0.56
N VAL A 326 16.00 25.34 -1.35
CA VAL A 326 17.29 24.69 -1.10
C VAL A 326 18.46 25.66 -1.31
N THR A 327 18.37 26.57 -2.30
CA THR A 327 19.40 27.59 -2.53
C THR A 327 19.43 28.62 -1.39
N ASN A 328 18.26 29.09 -0.91
CA ASN A 328 18.21 30.06 0.19
C ASN A 328 18.66 29.50 1.56
N SER A 329 18.69 28.18 1.75
CA SER A 329 19.22 27.54 2.96
C SER A 329 20.72 27.25 2.89
N GLY A 330 21.38 27.46 1.74
CA GLY A 330 22.80 27.20 1.54
C GLY A 330 23.70 28.44 1.63
N ASP A 331 23.12 29.65 1.66
CA ASP A 331 23.87 30.93 1.65
C ASP A 331 23.90 31.62 3.04
N SER A 332 23.64 30.88 4.12
CA SER A 332 23.66 31.38 5.49
C SER A 332 24.61 30.59 6.41
N GLU A 333 25.78 30.20 5.89
CA GLU A 333 26.94 29.77 6.70
C GLU A 333 28.05 30.81 6.67
#